data_AF-A0A2V8KFP8-F1
#
_entry.id   AF-A0A2V8KFP8-F1
#
_cell.length_a   1.000
_cell.length_b   1.000
_cell.length_c   1.000
_cell.angle_alpha   90.00
_cell.angle_beta   90.00
_cell.angle_gamma   90.00
#
_symmetry.space_group_name_H-M   'P 1'
#
loop_
_entity.id
_entity.type
_entity.pdbx_description
1 polymer ?
#
loop_
_entity_poly.entity_id
_entity_poly.type
_entity_poly.pdbx_seq_one_letter_code
_entity_poly.pdbx_strand_id
1 'polypeptide(L)' 'MPTSNNGSKLRMQPWEAQKIVDLRTIGRSFIFDILLAYSCRELGAVLISGNEQDLNRIRRVFSFQSAAPYPKTI' A
#
# COMPACT_ATOMS: atom_id res chain seq x y z
N MET A 1 -16.28 -44.64 -30.73
CA MET A 1 -16.25 -43.90 -29.44
C MET A 1 -14.82 -43.47 -29.17
N PRO A 2 -14.47 -42.17 -29.22
CA PRO A 2 -13.26 -41.67 -28.58
C PRO A 2 -13.64 -40.76 -27.40
N THR A 3 -13.12 -41.03 -26.21
CA THR A 3 -13.15 -40.11 -25.08
C THR A 3 -11.86 -39.29 -25.08
N SER A 4 -11.94 -38.05 -25.57
CA SER A 4 -10.87 -37.05 -25.41
C SER A 4 -11.02 -36.42 -24.03
N ASN A 5 -10.15 -36.79 -23.09
CA ASN A 5 -10.06 -36.16 -21.77
C ASN A 5 -9.15 -34.93 -21.88
N ASN A 6 -9.76 -33.78 -22.14
CA ASN A 6 -9.05 -32.52 -22.32
C ASN A 6 -8.83 -31.87 -20.95
N GLY A 7 -7.55 -31.80 -20.54
CA GLY A 7 -7.11 -31.09 -19.35
C GLY A 7 -7.37 -29.59 -19.48
N SER A 8 -8.46 -29.12 -18.91
CA SER A 8 -8.73 -27.69 -18.74
C SER A 8 -7.86 -27.14 -17.61
N LYS A 9 -6.60 -26.83 -17.92
CA LYS A 9 -5.79 -25.88 -17.15
C LYS A 9 -6.51 -24.54 -17.21
N LEU A 10 -7.32 -24.25 -16.20
CA LEU A 10 -7.97 -22.95 -16.02
C LEU A 10 -6.86 -21.89 -15.96
N ARG A 11 -6.69 -21.16 -17.07
CA ARG A 11 -5.88 -19.95 -17.13
C ARG A 11 -6.58 -18.92 -16.25
N MET A 12 -6.09 -18.73 -15.02
CA MET A 12 -6.46 -17.56 -14.21
C MET A 12 -6.05 -16.29 -14.97
N GLN A 13 -6.97 -15.33 -15.02
CA GLN A 13 -6.78 -14.09 -15.75
C GLN A 13 -5.94 -13.12 -14.92
N PRO A 14 -5.04 -12.31 -15.53
CA PRO A 14 -4.06 -11.51 -14.80
C PRO A 14 -4.65 -10.40 -13.92
N TRP A 15 -5.93 -10.07 -14.06
CA TRP A 15 -6.62 -9.05 -13.26
C TRP A 15 -7.27 -9.60 -11.97
N GLU A 16 -7.34 -10.92 -11.78
CA GLU A 16 -7.93 -11.54 -10.58
C GLU A 16 -7.10 -11.28 -9.30
N ALA A 17 -5.86 -10.80 -9.45
CA ALA A 17 -4.99 -10.43 -8.33
C ALA A 17 -5.25 -9.00 -7.80
N GLN A 18 -6.28 -8.29 -8.30
CA GLN A 18 -6.66 -6.99 -7.76
C GLN A 18 -7.29 -7.18 -6.38
N LYS A 19 -6.45 -7.23 -5.34
CA LYS A 19 -6.86 -7.35 -3.94
C LYS A 19 -7.72 -6.14 -3.57
N ILE A 20 -9.05 -6.32 -3.58
CA ILE A 20 -9.99 -5.30 -3.14
C ILE A 20 -9.72 -5.05 -1.65
N VAL A 21 -9.15 -3.89 -1.33
CA VAL A 21 -8.90 -3.50 0.06
C VAL A 21 -10.21 -2.99 0.63
N ASP A 22 -10.79 -3.75 1.56
CA ASP A 22 -11.95 -3.26 2.32
C ASP A 22 -11.51 -2.10 3.21
N LEU A 23 -11.96 -0.89 2.87
CA LEU A 23 -11.68 0.34 3.59
C LEU A 23 -12.11 0.29 5.06
N ARG A 24 -13.10 -0.56 5.42
CA ARG A 24 -13.53 -0.74 6.82
C ARG A 24 -12.50 -1.48 7.67
N THR A 25 -11.60 -2.23 7.04
CA THR A 25 -10.53 -2.97 7.71
C THR A 25 -9.25 -2.14 7.88
N ILE A 26 -9.20 -0.95 7.27
CA ILE A 26 -8.06 -0.05 7.40
C ILE A 26 -8.07 0.56 8.79
N GLY A 27 -6.96 0.38 9.52
CA GLY A 27 -6.75 1.03 10.82
C GLY A 27 -6.81 2.55 10.68
N ARG A 28 -7.50 3.22 11.61
CA ARG A 28 -7.61 4.69 11.62
C ARG A 28 -6.24 5.38 11.58
N SER A 29 -5.21 4.78 12.18
CA SER A 29 -3.83 5.25 12.13
C SER A 29 -3.32 5.45 10.69
N PHE A 30 -3.61 4.51 9.79
CA PHE A 30 -3.18 4.61 8.40
C PHE A 30 -3.84 5.79 7.66
N ILE A 31 -5.10 6.09 7.98
CA ILE A 31 -5.80 7.25 7.41
C ILE A 31 -5.13 8.54 7.88
N PHE A 32 -4.76 8.63 9.16
CA PHE A 32 -4.01 9.78 9.67
C PHE A 32 -2.63 9.90 9.03
N ASP A 33 -1.93 8.79 8.78
CA ASP A 33 -0.65 8.79 8.08
C ASP A 33 -0.78 9.33 6.64
N ILE A 34 -1.89 9.01 5.94
CA ILE A 34 -2.20 9.59 4.62
C ILE A 34 -2.39 11.11 4.72
N LEU A 35 -3.23 11.56 5.67
CA LEU A 35 -3.53 12.98 5.84
C LEU A 35 -2.30 13.79 6.22
N LEU A 36 -1.45 13.25 7.11
CA LEU A 36 -0.17 13.86 7.49
C LEU A 36 0.78 13.92 6.30
N ALA A 37 0.96 12.82 5.58
CA ALA A 37 1.85 12.78 4.41
C ALA A 37 1.42 13.79 3.33
N TYR A 38 0.11 13.89 3.08
CA TYR A 38 -0.44 14.86 2.12
C TYR A 38 -0.23 16.30 2.61
N SER A 39 -0.54 16.59 3.87
CA SER A 39 -0.36 17.92 4.45
C SER A 39 1.11 18.36 4.44
N CYS A 40 2.04 17.46 4.80
CA CYS A 40 3.48 17.73 4.72
C CYS A 40 3.93 18.02 3.30
N ARG A 41 3.39 17.30 2.30
CA ARG A 41 3.69 17.56 0.89
C ARG A 41 3.25 18.97 0.48
N GLU A 42 2.02 19.37 0.81
CA GLU A 42 1.49 20.69 0.46
C GLU A 42 2.28 21.83 1.14
N LEU A 43 2.74 21.59 2.36
CA LEU A 43 3.54 22.55 3.13
C LEU A 43 5.03 22.55 2.77
N GLY A 44 5.51 21.61 1.93
CA GLY A 44 6.94 21.41 1.68
C GLY A 44 7.73 20.92 2.90
N ALA A 45 7.06 20.30 3.87
CA ALA A 45 7.65 19.76 5.09
C ALA A 45 8.08 18.28 4.95
N VAL A 46 9.04 17.86 5.77
CA VAL A 46 9.49 16.46 5.86
C VAL A 46 8.69 15.75 6.96
N LEU A 47 7.99 14.68 6.63
CA LEU A 47 7.26 13.86 7.61
C LEU A 47 8.24 13.01 8.43
N ILE A 48 8.32 13.24 9.73
CA ILE A 48 9.12 12.42 10.64
C ILE A 48 8.27 11.30 11.21
N SER A 49 8.60 10.04 10.92
CA SER A 49 7.84 8.89 11.42
C SER A 49 8.68 7.61 11.43
N GLY A 50 8.46 6.75 12.43
CA GLY A 50 9.01 5.39 12.48
C GLY A 50 8.18 4.37 11.70
N ASN A 51 7.02 4.75 11.17
CA ASN A 51 6.12 3.85 10.44
C ASN A 51 6.52 3.74 8.95
N GLU A 52 7.70 3.21 8.67
CA GLU A 52 8.22 3.13 7.29
C GLU A 52 7.33 2.27 6.37
N GLN A 53 6.66 1.25 6.92
CA GLN A 53 5.78 0.37 6.17
C GLN A 53 4.63 1.13 5.52
N ASP A 54 3.89 1.92 6.32
CA ASP A 54 2.74 2.66 5.82
C ASP A 54 3.18 3.82 4.92
N LEU A 55 4.27 4.51 5.26
CA LEU A 55 4.81 5.57 4.40
C LEU A 55 5.25 5.03 3.03
N ASN A 56 5.87 3.85 2.97
CA ASN A 56 6.22 3.20 1.71
C ASN A 56 4.99 2.79 0.90
N ARG A 57 3.88 2.43 1.57
CA ARG A 57 2.61 2.16 0.89
C ARG A 57 2.01 3.43 0.29
N ILE A 58 2.01 4.53 1.03
CA ILE A 58 1.49 5.83 0.58
C ILE A 58 2.30 6.37 -0.61
N ARG A 59 3.63 6.19 -0.59
CA ARG A 59 4.55 6.58 -1.69
C ARG A 59 4.23 5.98 -3.05
N ARG A 60 3.54 4.83 -3.08
CA ARG A 60 3.10 4.20 -4.33
C ARG A 60 1.98 4.98 -5.02
N VAL A 61 1.30 5.88 -4.30
CA VAL A 61 0.19 6.69 -4.80
C VAL A 61 0.64 8.13 -5.07
N PHE A 62 1.42 8.73 -4.17
CA PHE A 62 1.98 10.07 -4.37
C PHE A 62 3.33 10.27 -3.67
N SER A 63 4.14 11.18 -4.22
CA SER A 63 5.46 11.52 -3.68
C SER A 63 5.38 12.50 -2.51
N PHE A 64 6.15 12.23 -1.44
CA PHE A 64 6.37 13.14 -0.32
C PHE A 64 7.70 12.80 0.38
N GLN A 65 8.27 13.76 1.11
CA GLN A 65 9.51 13.56 1.85
C GLN A 65 9.21 13.01 3.25
N SER A 66 9.99 12.02 3.68
CA SER A 66 9.94 11.53 5.06
C SER A 66 11.32 11.12 5.55
N ALA A 67 11.50 11.15 6.86
CA ALA A 67 12.70 10.66 7.52
C ALA A 67 12.36 9.92 8.82
N ALA A 68 13.25 9.03 9.24
CA ALA A 68 13.12 8.34 10.53
C ALA A 68 13.31 9.33 11.69
N PRO A 69 12.62 9.12 12.83
CA PRO A 69 12.80 9.95 14.03
C PRO A 69 14.22 9.83 14.59
N TYR A 70 14.66 10.89 15.26
CA TYR A 70 15.88 10.89 16.06
C TYR A 70 15.53 10.72 17.56
N PRO A 71 16.27 9.89 18.33
CA PRO A 71 17.25 8.92 17.86
C PRO A 71 16.55 7.78 17.12
N LYS A 72 17.28 7.10 16.21
CA LYS A 72 16.80 5.82 15.67
C LYS A 72 16.61 4.88 16.85
N THR A 73 15.38 4.47 17.13
CA THR A 73 15.08 3.54 18.22
C THR A 73 15.86 2.24 17.94
N ILE A 74 16.69 1.85 18.91
CA ILE A 74 17.57 0.67 18.88
C ILE A 74 16.73 -0.60 18.91
#